data_AF-A0A1B3ZHS8-F1
#
_entry.id   AF-A0A1B3ZHS8-F1
#
_cell.length_a   1.000
_cell.length_b   1.000
_cell.length_c   1.000
_cell.angle_alpha   90.00
_cell.angle_beta   90.00
_cell.angle_gamma   90.00
#
_symmetry.space_group_name_H-M   'P 1'
#
loop_
_entity.id
_entity.type
_entity.pdbx_description
1 polymer ?
#
loop_
_entity_poly.entity_id
_entity_poly.type
_entity_poly.pdbx_seq_one_letter_code
_entity_poly.pdbx_strand_id
1 'polypeptide(L)'
;MTAADVAGKDFAEQDHAGVTQQAESGQPVRRIRNIAITGTAPCPKASSPDEVVVCSRIDEPYRIPKPLRDKKPIPAQNQSWVNRTASMDQVGRQAAGLPDSCSPVGSGGQTGCSAQRLQQWTAERVAKRNGQSIDPTAP
;
A
#
# COMPACT_ATOMS: atom_id res chain seq x y z
N MET A 1 5.40 -15.00 52.22
CA MET A 1 4.33 -15.38 51.28
C MET A 1 4.19 -14.23 50.29
N THR A 2 4.75 -14.42 49.10
CA THR A 2 4.85 -13.44 48.00
C THR A 2 3.71 -13.64 47.01
N ALA A 3 3.23 -12.53 46.42
CA ALA A 3 2.57 -12.53 45.13
C ALA A 3 2.91 -11.22 44.43
N ALA A 4 3.70 -11.34 43.36
CA ALA A 4 3.91 -10.32 42.35
C ALA A 4 2.83 -10.48 41.25
N ASP A 5 2.92 -9.60 40.24
CA ASP A 5 2.40 -9.75 38.88
C ASP A 5 1.06 -9.08 38.53
N VAL A 6 1.15 -7.88 37.94
CA VAL A 6 0.48 -7.58 36.65
C VAL A 6 1.40 -6.67 35.83
N ALA A 7 2.23 -7.26 34.97
CA ALA A 7 2.90 -6.58 33.87
C ALA A 7 2.67 -7.41 32.59
N GLY A 8 2.25 -6.72 31.53
CA GLY A 8 1.79 -7.34 30.30
C GLY A 8 2.82 -8.19 29.56
N LYS A 9 2.32 -9.21 28.87
CA LYS A 9 2.94 -9.93 27.73
C LYS A 9 2.06 -11.14 27.46
N ASP A 10 1.26 -11.15 26.40
CA ASP A 10 0.62 -12.40 25.90
C ASP A 10 0.24 -12.30 24.40
N PHE A 11 1.05 -11.61 23.59
CA PHE A 11 0.96 -11.67 22.10
C PHE A 11 2.15 -12.40 21.46
N ALA A 12 2.89 -13.21 22.24
CA ALA A 12 4.13 -13.86 21.77
C ALA A 12 4.13 -15.38 21.85
N GLU A 13 3.04 -16.03 22.27
CA GLU A 13 3.04 -17.47 22.55
C GLU A 13 1.91 -18.19 21.79
N GLN A 14 1.89 -18.11 20.46
CA GLN A 14 1.17 -19.10 19.66
C GLN A 14 2.08 -19.53 18.50
N ASP A 15 2.59 -20.77 18.62
CA ASP A 15 3.14 -21.65 17.58
C ASP A 15 4.64 -21.60 17.20
N HIS A 16 5.55 -21.36 18.17
CA HIS A 16 7.01 -21.52 17.95
C HIS A 16 7.53 -22.97 18.08
N ALA A 17 6.70 -23.95 18.44
CA ALA A 17 7.14 -25.33 18.71
C ALA A 17 7.65 -26.09 17.46
N GLY A 18 7.29 -25.63 16.25
CA GLY A 18 7.79 -26.18 15.00
C GLY A 18 9.10 -25.53 14.51
N VAL A 19 9.39 -24.30 14.94
CA VAL A 19 10.55 -23.52 14.46
C VAL A 19 11.82 -23.90 15.23
N THR A 20 11.71 -24.25 16.51
CA THR A 20 12.85 -24.65 17.35
C THR A 20 13.49 -25.97 16.93
N GLN A 21 12.70 -26.96 16.50
CA GLN A 21 13.22 -28.27 16.07
C GLN A 21 14.00 -28.21 14.74
N GLN A 22 13.66 -27.26 13.87
CA GLN A 22 14.30 -27.13 12.56
C GLN A 22 15.57 -26.26 12.60
N ALA A 23 15.73 -25.44 13.65
CA ALA A 23 16.96 -24.69 13.91
C ALA A 23 18.10 -25.59 14.44
N GLU A 24 17.78 -26.71 15.11
CA GLU A 24 18.78 -27.67 15.63
C GLU A 24 19.46 -28.49 14.55
N SER A 25 18.81 -28.73 13.39
CA SER A 25 19.35 -29.61 12.34
C SER A 25 20.32 -28.93 11.37
N GLY A 26 20.47 -27.60 11.44
CA GLY A 26 21.45 -26.83 10.66
C GLY A 26 21.29 -26.90 9.14
N GLN A 27 20.21 -27.50 8.63
CA GLN A 27 19.95 -27.64 7.20
C GLN A 27 18.98 -26.56 6.72
N PRO A 28 19.30 -25.83 5.62
CA PRO A 28 18.42 -24.80 5.08
C PRO A 28 17.12 -25.43 4.59
N VAL A 29 15.98 -24.83 4.95
CA VAL A 29 14.66 -25.21 4.44
C VAL A 29 14.68 -25.16 2.91
N ARG A 30 14.51 -26.32 2.25
CA ARG A 30 14.64 -26.43 0.80
C ARG A 30 13.41 -25.90 0.05
N ARG A 31 12.23 -25.90 0.69
CA ARG A 31 10.98 -25.42 0.07
C ARG A 31 9.99 -24.89 1.11
N ILE A 32 9.49 -23.67 0.87
CA ILE A 32 8.40 -23.05 1.65
C ILE A 32 7.17 -22.95 0.76
N ARG A 33 6.02 -23.40 1.26
CA ARG A 33 4.71 -23.27 0.59
C ARG A 33 3.75 -22.44 1.41
N ASN A 34 3.36 -21.29 0.85
CA ASN A 34 2.39 -20.38 1.47
C ASN A 34 1.00 -20.70 0.92
N ILE A 35 0.05 -21.04 1.78
CA ILE A 35 -1.31 -21.42 1.40
C ILE A 35 -2.30 -20.47 2.07
N ALA A 36 -3.16 -19.86 1.26
CA ALA A 36 -4.30 -19.09 1.72
C ALA A 36 -5.51 -20.03 1.87
N ILE A 37 -6.04 -20.16 3.08
CA ILE A 37 -7.19 -21.02 3.40
C ILE A 37 -8.40 -20.14 3.69
N THR A 38 -9.53 -20.49 3.08
CA THR A 38 -10.82 -19.84 3.33
C THR A 38 -11.63 -20.67 4.33
N GLY A 39 -12.24 -20.00 5.32
CA GLY A 39 -13.10 -20.65 6.31
C GLY A 39 -12.35 -21.56 7.31
N THR A 40 -12.95 -22.70 7.67
CA THR A 40 -12.44 -23.62 8.71
C THR A 40 -11.72 -24.85 8.15
N ALA A 41 -11.32 -24.85 6.88
CA ALA A 41 -10.63 -25.99 6.30
C ALA A 41 -9.27 -26.24 6.99
N PRO A 42 -8.91 -27.52 7.26
CA PRO A 42 -7.64 -27.84 7.89
C PRO A 42 -6.47 -27.56 6.96
N CYS A 43 -5.35 -27.12 7.52
CA CYS A 43 -4.09 -26.98 6.80
C CYS A 43 -3.64 -28.32 6.22
N PRO A 44 -3.29 -28.39 4.92
CA PRO A 44 -2.71 -29.60 4.38
C PRO A 44 -1.35 -29.85 5.04
N LYS A 45 -1.07 -31.12 5.35
CA LYS A 45 0.22 -31.53 5.91
C LYS A 45 1.31 -31.43 4.83
N ALA A 46 2.54 -31.19 5.27
CA ALA A 46 3.69 -31.21 4.37
C ALA A 46 3.79 -32.58 3.66
N SER A 47 3.94 -32.56 2.34
CA SER A 47 4.07 -33.78 1.54
C SER A 47 5.47 -34.40 1.63
N SER A 48 6.47 -33.65 2.12
CA SER A 48 7.85 -34.09 2.27
C SER A 48 8.46 -33.54 3.57
N PRO A 49 9.41 -34.25 4.19
CA PRO A 49 10.06 -33.82 5.44
C PRO A 49 10.87 -32.52 5.30
N ASP A 50 11.26 -32.16 4.07
CA ASP A 50 12.04 -30.94 3.78
C ASP A 50 11.15 -29.71 3.45
N GLU A 51 9.83 -29.81 3.63
CA GLU A 51 8.86 -28.77 3.25
C GLU A 51 8.17 -28.16 4.46
N VAL A 52 8.15 -26.83 4.52
CA VAL A 52 7.39 -26.07 5.52
C VAL A 52 6.15 -25.47 4.86
N VAL A 53 4.97 -25.80 5.41
CA VAL A 53 3.68 -25.27 4.96
C VAL A 53 3.24 -24.16 5.92
N VAL A 54 3.15 -22.93 5.40
CA VAL A 54 2.67 -21.76 6.15
C VAL A 54 1.26 -21.43 5.70
N CYS A 55 0.29 -21.64 6.59
CA CYS A 55 -1.10 -21.30 6.32
C CYS A 55 -1.43 -19.88 6.79
N SER A 56 -2.15 -19.14 5.93
CA SER A 56 -2.81 -17.89 6.32
C SER A 56 -4.31 -18.05 6.11
N ARG A 57 -5.12 -17.64 7.10
CA ARG A 57 -6.58 -17.67 6.99
C ARG A 57 -7.10 -16.35 6.42
N ILE A 58 -8.01 -16.45 5.46
CA ILE A 58 -8.65 -15.29 4.81
C ILE A 58 -10.17 -15.42 4.96
N ASP A 59 -10.79 -14.43 5.61
CA ASP A 59 -12.24 -14.38 5.82
C ASP A 59 -12.99 -13.86 4.57
N GLU A 60 -12.35 -12.97 3.81
CA GLU A 60 -12.93 -12.30 2.64
C GLU A 60 -12.13 -12.66 1.36
N PRO A 61 -12.39 -13.79 0.70
CA PRO A 61 -11.53 -14.30 -0.39
C PRO A 61 -11.48 -13.39 -1.62
N TYR A 62 -12.54 -12.62 -1.88
CA TYR A 62 -12.62 -11.71 -3.02
C TYR A 62 -12.20 -10.27 -2.69
N ARG A 63 -11.82 -10.00 -1.43
CA ARG A 63 -11.46 -8.66 -0.98
C ARG A 63 -9.97 -8.59 -0.68
N ILE A 64 -9.35 -7.46 -1.01
CA ILE A 64 -7.96 -7.18 -0.64
C ILE A 64 -7.81 -7.36 0.88
N PRO A 65 -6.86 -8.19 1.37
CA PRO A 65 -6.65 -8.42 2.79
C PRO A 65 -6.41 -7.12 3.55
N LYS A 66 -6.93 -7.02 4.79
CA LYS A 66 -6.75 -5.84 5.67
C LYS A 66 -5.32 -5.26 5.70
N PRO A 67 -4.25 -6.06 5.85
CA PRO A 67 -2.89 -5.52 5.88
C PRO A 67 -2.44 -4.91 4.55
N LEU A 68 -3.05 -5.29 3.41
CA LEU A 68 -2.75 -4.75 2.09
C LEU A 68 -3.70 -3.61 1.68
N ARG A 69 -4.63 -3.21 2.55
CA ARG A 69 -5.50 -2.04 2.34
C ARG A 69 -4.76 -0.75 2.66
N ASP A 70 -3.55 -0.60 2.12
CA ASP A 70 -2.74 0.58 2.36
C ASP A 70 -3.49 1.84 1.89
N LYS A 71 -3.63 2.80 2.79
CA LYS A 71 -4.09 4.17 2.49
C LYS A 71 -2.91 5.07 2.10
N LYS A 72 -1.80 4.49 1.70
CA LYS A 72 -0.62 5.24 1.26
C LYS A 72 -0.93 5.88 -0.09
N PRO A 73 -0.29 7.02 -0.42
CA PRO A 73 -0.39 7.60 -1.76
C PRO A 73 -0.06 6.52 -2.79
N ILE A 74 -0.99 6.27 -3.73
CA ILE A 74 -0.76 5.29 -4.80
C ILE A 74 0.43 5.81 -5.61
N PRO A 75 1.51 5.03 -5.77
CA PRO A 75 2.67 5.51 -6.49
C PRO A 75 2.32 5.71 -7.98
N ALA A 76 3.00 6.62 -8.66
CA ALA A 76 2.61 7.10 -9.99
C ALA A 76 2.38 5.95 -11.01
N GLN A 77 3.20 4.90 -10.97
CA GLN A 77 3.10 3.73 -11.83
C GLN A 77 1.82 2.90 -11.62
N ASN A 78 1.21 2.98 -10.44
CA ASN A 78 0.01 2.22 -10.06
C ASN A 78 -1.26 3.07 -10.13
N GLN A 79 -1.19 4.30 -10.65
CA GLN A 79 -2.35 5.17 -10.81
C GLN A 79 -3.33 4.59 -11.82
N SER A 80 -4.63 4.71 -11.51
CA SER A 80 -5.69 4.29 -12.42
C SER A 80 -5.54 5.00 -13.77
N TRP A 81 -5.97 4.33 -14.85
CA TRP A 81 -5.93 4.94 -16.18
C TRP A 81 -6.68 6.28 -16.20
N VAL A 82 -7.84 6.35 -15.55
CA VAL A 82 -8.67 7.57 -15.46
C VAL A 82 -7.90 8.75 -14.85
N ASN A 83 -7.15 8.52 -13.76
CA ASN A 83 -6.33 9.57 -13.15
C ASN A 83 -5.20 10.03 -14.08
N ARG A 84 -4.59 9.10 -14.82
CA ARG A 84 -3.54 9.42 -15.80
C ARG A 84 -4.10 10.17 -17.01
N THR A 85 -5.27 9.79 -17.51
CA THR A 85 -5.90 10.50 -18.63
C THR A 85 -6.25 11.94 -18.25
N ALA A 86 -6.69 12.19 -17.01
CA ALA A 86 -6.98 13.55 -16.55
C ALA A 86 -5.75 14.49 -16.65
N SER A 87 -4.55 14.01 -16.31
CA SER A 87 -3.33 14.82 -16.47
C SER A 87 -2.96 15.01 -17.94
N MET A 88 -3.16 14.00 -18.79
CA MET A 88 -2.90 14.10 -20.23
C MET A 88 -3.86 15.08 -20.92
N ASP A 89 -5.14 15.05 -20.56
CA ASP A 89 -6.16 15.98 -21.06
C ASP A 89 -5.84 17.41 -20.63
N GLN A 90 -5.37 17.58 -19.39
CA GLN A 90 -4.91 18.88 -18.90
C GLN A 90 -3.81 19.41 -19.81
N VAL A 91 -2.72 18.66 -20.01
CA VAL A 91 -1.59 19.03 -20.90
C VAL A 91 -2.07 19.38 -22.31
N GLY A 92 -2.98 18.59 -22.87
CA GLY A 92 -3.58 18.87 -24.18
C GLY A 92 -4.30 20.22 -24.24
N ARG A 93 -5.06 20.57 -23.19
CA ARG A 93 -5.74 21.88 -23.09
C ARG A 93 -4.76 23.05 -23.01
N GLN A 94 -3.68 22.91 -22.25
CA GLN A 94 -2.64 23.95 -22.23
C GLN A 94 -1.95 24.08 -23.59
N ALA A 95 -1.59 22.98 -24.23
CA ALA A 95 -0.94 23.00 -25.54
C ALA A 95 -1.85 23.60 -26.63
N ALA A 96 -3.15 23.34 -26.56
CA ALA A 96 -4.14 23.86 -27.51
C ALA A 96 -4.55 25.33 -27.23
N GLY A 97 -4.06 25.96 -26.17
CA GLY A 97 -4.36 27.37 -25.87
C GLY A 97 -5.83 27.63 -25.51
N LEU A 98 -6.51 26.65 -24.91
CA LEU A 98 -7.91 26.81 -24.53
C LEU A 98 -8.07 27.88 -23.44
N PRO A 99 -9.23 28.57 -23.37
CA PRO A 99 -9.56 29.46 -22.27
C PRO A 99 -9.41 28.74 -20.91
N ASP A 100 -9.03 29.50 -19.87
CA ASP A 100 -8.80 29.01 -18.50
C ASP A 100 -7.66 27.97 -18.35
N SER A 101 -6.86 27.77 -19.39
CA SER A 101 -5.60 27.01 -19.30
C SER A 101 -4.41 27.96 -19.09
N CYS A 102 -3.41 27.55 -18.31
CA CYS A 102 -2.15 28.31 -18.21
C CYS A 102 -1.31 28.06 -19.47
N SER A 103 -1.71 28.71 -20.57
CA SER A 103 -1.02 28.62 -21.86
C SER A 103 -0.48 29.98 -22.28
N PRO A 104 0.73 30.05 -22.88
CA PRO A 104 1.23 31.28 -23.49
C PRO A 104 0.54 31.62 -24.81
N VAL A 105 -0.24 30.69 -25.38
CA VAL A 105 -0.97 30.86 -26.64
C VAL A 105 -2.48 30.96 -26.36
N GLY A 106 -3.16 31.95 -26.94
CA GLY A 106 -4.62 32.16 -26.81
C GLY A 106 -5.06 33.23 -25.79
N SER A 107 -6.36 33.54 -25.79
CA SER A 107 -6.96 34.52 -24.87
C SER A 107 -7.36 33.84 -23.55
N GLY A 108 -6.81 34.30 -22.41
CA GLY A 108 -7.14 33.79 -21.08
C GLY A 108 -6.02 33.04 -20.36
N GLY A 109 -4.82 32.96 -20.94
CA GLY A 109 -3.64 32.36 -20.30
C GLY A 109 -3.23 33.07 -19.00
N GLN A 110 -3.37 34.40 -18.96
CA GLN A 110 -3.05 35.23 -17.81
C GLN A 110 -3.90 34.91 -16.57
N THR A 111 -5.20 34.69 -16.76
CA THR A 111 -6.12 34.30 -15.68
C THR A 111 -5.96 32.82 -15.35
N GLY A 112 -5.76 31.96 -16.36
CA GLY A 112 -5.52 30.53 -16.19
C GLY A 112 -4.30 30.20 -15.31
N CYS A 113 -3.18 30.90 -15.49
CA CYS A 113 -1.98 30.70 -14.64
C CYS A 113 -2.20 31.14 -13.19
N SER A 114 -2.96 32.21 -12.95
CA SER A 114 -3.30 32.64 -11.59
C SER A 114 -4.20 31.61 -10.89
N ALA A 115 -5.18 31.05 -11.60
CA ALA A 115 -6.06 30.00 -11.09
C ALA A 115 -5.28 28.71 -10.79
N GLN A 116 -4.36 28.30 -11.67
CA GLN A 116 -3.52 27.12 -11.46
C GLN A 116 -2.65 27.26 -10.20
N ARG A 117 -2.05 28.44 -9.98
CA ARG A 117 -1.24 28.68 -8.78
C ARG A 117 -2.08 28.62 -7.50
N LEU A 118 -3.30 29.14 -7.53
CA LEU A 118 -4.22 29.03 -6.40
C LEU A 118 -4.59 27.56 -6.12
N GLN A 119 -4.91 26.79 -7.17
CA GLN A 119 -5.20 25.36 -7.05
C GLN A 119 -4.02 24.59 -6.44
N GLN A 120 -2.80 24.81 -6.93
CA GLN A 120 -1.58 24.21 -6.38
C GLN A 120 -1.41 24.56 -4.90
N TRP A 121 -1.55 25.83 -4.52
CA TRP A 121 -1.48 26.26 -3.12
C TRP A 121 -2.53 25.56 -2.23
N THR A 122 -3.77 25.42 -2.71
CA THR A 122 -4.80 24.68 -1.96
C THR A 122 -4.47 23.19 -1.82
N ALA A 123 -3.99 22.56 -2.90
CA ALA A 123 -3.61 21.16 -2.91
C ALA A 123 -2.45 20.90 -1.94
N GLU A 124 -1.44 21.77 -1.92
CA GLU A 124 -0.34 21.70 -0.96
C GLU A 124 -0.82 21.78 0.49
N ARG A 125 -1.76 22.67 0.81
CA ARG A 125 -2.31 22.77 2.17
C ARG A 125 -3.06 21.52 2.58
N VAL A 126 -3.82 20.93 1.67
CA VAL A 126 -4.53 19.67 1.90
C VAL A 126 -3.55 18.51 2.10
N ALA A 127 -2.50 18.43 1.27
CA ALA A 127 -1.45 17.42 1.39
C ALA A 127 -0.72 17.51 2.75
N LYS A 128 -0.33 18.73 3.16
CA LYS A 128 0.27 18.99 4.49
C LYS A 128 -0.66 18.55 5.63
N ARG A 129 -1.95 18.89 5.56
CA ARG A 129 -2.95 18.46 6.56
C ARG A 129 -3.06 16.94 6.64
N ASN A 130 -2.98 16.26 5.50
CA ASN A 130 -3.09 14.81 5.41
C ASN A 130 -1.77 14.08 5.74
N GLY A 131 -0.73 14.79 6.17
CA GLY A 131 0.57 14.21 6.53
C GLY A 131 1.39 13.70 5.33
N GLN A 132 1.09 14.16 4.13
CA GLN A 132 1.87 13.85 2.93
C GLN A 132 3.09 14.78 2.86
N SER A 133 4.29 14.21 2.69
CA SER A 133 5.48 14.99 2.34
C SER A 133 5.30 15.52 0.92
N ILE A 134 5.24 16.84 0.78
CA ILE A 134 5.22 17.48 -0.54
C ILE A 134 6.63 17.36 -1.11
N ASP A 135 6.79 16.47 -2.08
CA ASP A 135 8.01 16.42 -2.86
C ASP A 135 7.91 17.50 -3.95
N PRO A 136 8.75 18.56 -3.89
CA PRO A 136 8.72 19.64 -4.88
C PRO A 136 9.18 19.18 -6.29
N THR A 137 9.65 17.94 -6.44
CA THR A 137 10.14 17.37 -7.70
C THR A 137 9.16 16.36 -8.31
N ALA A 138 8.05 16.03 -7.63
CA ALA A 138 7.02 15.16 -8.19
C ALA A 138 6.25 15.92 -9.30
N PRO A 139 6.08 15.30 -10.49
CA PRO A 139 5.43 15.95 -11.64
C PRO A 139 3.95 16.26 -11.39
#